data_AF-A0A6P0XGV1-F1
#
_entry.id   AF-A0A6P0XGV1-F1
#
_cell.length_a   1.000
_cell.length_b   1.000
_cell.length_c   1.000
_cell.angle_alpha   90.00
_cell.angle_beta   90.00
_cell.angle_gamma   90.00
#
_symmetry.space_group_name_H-M   'P 1'
#
loop_
_entity.id
_entity.type
_entity.pdbx_description
1 polymer ?
#
loop_
_entity_poly.entity_id
_entity_poly.type
_entity_poly.pdbx_seq_one_letter_code
_entity_poly.pdbx_strand_id
1 'polypeptide(L)'
;MFSEEIHRAFVLTAIILFRDIAPELFTVEEHLCLVEFIEKKTRETWQESHSKLWGRKEKQLNAWNHRIIAFSSLAIATISLRNYLPEAQEWLNVAMSRVEDFFIGGITDQGMTREGLWSCGFVSKILGILLRICRQKNIKVNGEFLDDKYSDKLDRLAEWYLYESFPRGKYLNNWNDSYWNPHAGLWGYLTIIGNRNPSLVTYVWELLVGNKGLKTYGRDPNLNFSSLFDAYLFLPQLPVVEFKLENTNLSIRRFCSDIGYLNVRNSWSSAATIISFNCGKYIEGIHDQSDNNSFTLIFKGQPLVI
;
A
#
# COMPACT_ATOMS: atom_id res chain seq x y z
N MET A 1 15.90 1.69 -12.04
CA MET A 1 15.52 3.10 -12.31
C MET A 1 14.00 3.13 -12.27
N PHE A 2 13.39 3.90 -11.38
CA PHE A 2 11.92 3.96 -11.31
C PHE A 2 11.37 4.55 -12.60
N SER A 3 10.16 4.13 -13.00
CA SER A 3 9.48 4.75 -14.12
C SER A 3 9.18 6.22 -13.83
N GLU A 4 9.04 7.01 -14.90
CA GLU A 4 8.93 8.47 -14.80
C GLU A 4 7.69 8.90 -13.98
N GLU A 5 6.55 8.24 -14.18
CA GLU A 5 5.30 8.53 -13.48
C GLU A 5 5.38 8.22 -11.98
N ILE A 6 6.11 7.18 -11.59
CA ILE A 6 6.34 6.86 -10.19
C ILE A 6 7.20 7.94 -9.57
N HIS A 7 8.35 8.24 -10.19
CA HIS A 7 9.26 9.26 -9.66
C HIS A 7 8.56 10.61 -9.49
N ARG A 8 7.82 11.04 -10.52
CA ARG A 8 7.01 12.27 -10.50
C ARG A 8 5.96 12.25 -9.39
N ALA A 9 5.26 11.13 -9.20
CA ALA A 9 4.26 11.00 -8.15
C ALA A 9 4.84 11.18 -6.74
N PHE A 10 6.01 10.59 -6.47
CA PHE A 10 6.71 10.77 -5.19
C PHE A 10 7.17 12.21 -4.98
N VAL A 11 7.81 12.82 -5.99
CA VAL A 11 8.31 14.20 -5.90
C VAL A 11 7.16 15.20 -5.71
N LEU A 12 6.10 15.06 -6.52
CA LEU A 12 4.94 15.96 -6.46
C LEU A 12 4.25 15.86 -5.11
N THR A 13 4.01 14.65 -4.62
CA THR A 13 3.41 14.42 -3.30
C THR A 13 4.28 15.02 -2.19
N ALA A 14 5.59 14.80 -2.23
CA ALA A 14 6.51 15.34 -1.22
C ALA A 14 6.50 16.88 -1.18
N ILE A 15 6.52 17.54 -2.34
CA ILE A 15 6.48 19.01 -2.43
C ILE A 15 5.16 19.55 -1.86
N ILE A 16 4.03 18.95 -2.21
CA ILE A 16 2.71 19.36 -1.69
C ILE A 16 2.68 19.20 -0.17
N LEU A 17 3.12 18.06 0.35
CA LEU A 17 3.15 17.82 1.78
C LEU A 17 4.07 18.79 2.52
N PHE A 18 5.26 19.07 1.98
CA PHE A 18 6.20 19.99 2.60
C PHE A 18 5.61 21.41 2.66
N ARG A 19 5.01 21.87 1.57
CA ARG A 19 4.31 23.16 1.50
C ARG A 19 3.15 23.25 2.49
N ASP A 20 2.38 22.17 2.64
CA ASP A 20 1.18 22.16 3.48
C ASP A 20 1.49 21.99 4.98
N ILE A 21 2.58 21.32 5.33
CA ILE A 21 2.99 21.07 6.73
C ILE A 21 3.78 22.24 7.31
N ALA A 22 4.60 22.91 6.51
CA ALA A 22 5.44 24.02 6.94
C ALA A 22 5.28 25.26 6.05
N PRO A 23 4.04 25.78 5.87
CA PRO A 23 3.77 26.90 4.97
C PRO A 23 4.53 28.17 5.35
N GLU A 24 4.86 28.36 6.63
CA GLU A 24 5.61 29.49 7.17
C GLU A 24 7.07 29.55 6.72
N LEU A 25 7.61 28.47 6.16
CA LEU A 25 8.99 28.43 5.65
C LEU A 25 9.15 29.07 4.27
N PHE A 26 8.05 29.47 3.62
CA PHE A 26 8.06 30.01 2.27
C PHE A 26 7.63 31.47 2.26
N THR A 27 8.31 32.29 1.46
CA THR A 27 7.76 33.60 1.09
C THR A 27 6.53 33.42 0.19
N VAL A 28 5.78 34.50 -0.03
CA VAL A 28 4.63 34.49 -0.95
C VAL A 28 5.08 34.12 -2.37
N GLU A 29 6.22 34.64 -2.81
CA GLU A 29 6.80 34.37 -4.13
C GLU A 29 7.23 32.90 -4.27
N GLU A 30 7.86 32.34 -3.23
CA GLU A 30 8.24 30.92 -3.22
C GLU A 30 7.00 30.02 -3.23
N HIS A 31 5.96 30.40 -2.48
CA HIS A 31 4.69 29.67 -2.48
C HIS A 31 4.04 29.66 -3.87
N LEU A 32 4.01 30.81 -4.56
CA LEU A 32 3.50 30.91 -5.93
C LEU A 32 4.33 30.06 -6.90
N CYS A 33 5.66 30.11 -6.82
CA CYS A 33 6.54 29.26 -7.63
C CYS A 33 6.23 27.76 -7.43
N LEU A 34 5.99 27.34 -6.18
CA LEU A 34 5.60 25.96 -5.88
C LEU A 34 4.24 25.60 -6.47
N VAL A 35 3.25 26.49 -6.39
CA VAL A 35 1.92 26.28 -6.99
C VAL A 35 2.02 26.13 -8.50
N GLU A 36 2.77 26.99 -9.19
CA GLU A 36 3.02 26.89 -10.64
C GLU A 36 3.71 25.58 -11.02
N PHE A 37 4.70 25.15 -10.23
CA PHE A 37 5.37 23.87 -10.44
C PHE A 37 4.40 22.69 -10.28
N ILE A 38 3.61 22.69 -9.19
CA ILE A 38 2.61 21.66 -8.91
C ILE A 38 1.59 21.60 -10.04
N GLU A 39 1.07 22.75 -10.49
CA GLU A 39 0.15 22.85 -11.62
C GLU A 39 0.76 22.22 -12.88
N LYS A 40 1.95 22.66 -13.28
CA LYS A 40 2.62 22.17 -14.49
C LYS A 40 2.76 20.65 -14.46
N LYS A 41 3.26 20.09 -13.35
CA LYS A 41 3.44 18.64 -13.20
C LYS A 41 2.12 17.87 -13.12
N THR A 42 1.09 18.47 -12.56
CA THR A 42 -0.27 17.91 -12.55
C THR A 42 -0.83 17.82 -13.97
N ARG A 43 -0.69 18.88 -14.78
CA ARG A 43 -1.11 18.89 -16.19
C ARG A 43 -0.37 17.85 -17.03
N GLU A 44 0.95 17.77 -16.87
CA GLU A 44 1.77 16.75 -17.55
C GLU A 44 1.27 15.32 -17.20
N THR A 45 1.04 15.05 -15.91
CA THR A 45 0.54 13.74 -15.44
C THR A 45 -0.86 13.46 -16.00
N TRP A 46 -1.75 14.45 -16.00
CA TRP A 46 -3.09 14.34 -16.58
C TRP A 46 -3.05 13.99 -18.07
N GLN A 47 -2.26 14.71 -18.86
CA GLN A 47 -2.12 14.48 -20.30
C GLN A 47 -1.51 13.09 -20.60
N GLU A 48 -0.49 12.69 -19.85
CA GLU A 48 0.12 11.36 -19.99
C GLU A 48 -0.84 10.23 -19.64
N SER A 49 -1.75 10.44 -18.68
CA SER A 49 -2.75 9.43 -18.32
C SER A 49 -3.68 9.06 -19.48
N HIS A 50 -3.75 9.88 -20.53
CA HIS A 50 -4.55 9.60 -21.74
C HIS A 50 -3.76 8.85 -22.82
N SER A 51 -2.42 8.90 -22.79
CA SER A 51 -1.57 8.39 -23.87
C SER A 51 -0.70 7.20 -23.45
N LYS A 52 -0.33 7.10 -22.17
CA LYS A 52 0.57 6.07 -21.62
C LYS A 52 -0.20 4.83 -21.15
N LEU A 53 0.49 3.68 -21.16
CA LEU A 53 -0.08 2.39 -20.76
C LEU A 53 -0.65 2.40 -19.34
N TRP A 54 0.05 3.01 -18.38
CA TRP A 54 -0.39 3.10 -16.99
C TRP A 54 -1.72 3.86 -16.82
N GLY A 55 -2.08 4.72 -17.77
CA GLY A 55 -3.31 5.50 -17.74
C GLY A 55 -4.53 4.81 -18.36
N ARG A 56 -4.33 3.74 -19.14
CA ARG A 56 -5.40 3.04 -19.87
C ARG A 56 -6.31 2.25 -18.91
N LYS A 57 -7.59 2.10 -19.29
CA LYS A 57 -8.62 1.36 -18.52
C LYS A 57 -8.69 -0.13 -18.90
N GLU A 58 -7.56 -0.78 -19.16
CA GLU A 58 -7.55 -2.17 -19.64
C GLU A 58 -7.21 -3.12 -18.47
N LYS A 59 -8.14 -4.02 -18.11
CA LYS A 59 -8.05 -4.85 -16.89
C LYS A 59 -6.80 -5.75 -16.80
N GLN A 60 -6.20 -6.12 -17.94
CA GLN A 60 -5.13 -7.14 -18.04
C GLN A 60 -3.75 -6.56 -18.37
N LEU A 61 -3.59 -5.24 -18.42
CA LEU A 61 -2.29 -4.57 -18.68
C LEU A 61 -1.92 -3.55 -17.61
N ASN A 62 -2.68 -3.52 -16.51
CA ASN A 62 -2.47 -2.53 -15.47
C ASN A 62 -1.31 -2.97 -14.61
N ALA A 63 -0.11 -2.42 -14.84
CA ALA A 63 0.88 -2.26 -13.78
C ALA A 63 0.17 -1.51 -12.62
N TRP A 64 -0.48 -2.25 -11.73
CA TRP A 64 -1.49 -1.71 -10.83
C TRP A 64 -0.83 -0.70 -9.91
N ASN A 65 0.38 -1.03 -9.46
CA ASN A 65 1.24 -0.17 -8.68
C ASN A 65 1.58 1.17 -9.36
N HIS A 66 1.99 1.17 -10.63
CA HIS A 66 2.30 2.40 -11.34
C HIS A 66 1.05 3.28 -11.48
N ARG A 67 -0.05 2.67 -11.91
CA ARG A 67 -1.32 3.34 -12.13
C ARG A 67 -1.87 3.96 -10.84
N ILE A 68 -1.95 3.19 -9.77
CA ILE A 68 -2.50 3.66 -8.49
C ILE A 68 -1.62 4.73 -7.86
N ILE A 69 -0.28 4.62 -7.96
CA ILE A 69 0.64 5.64 -7.45
C ILE A 69 0.45 6.95 -8.21
N ALA A 70 0.42 6.90 -9.55
CA ALA A 70 0.25 8.07 -10.40
C ALA A 70 -1.12 8.75 -10.17
N PHE A 71 -2.22 7.99 -10.17
CA PHE A 71 -3.55 8.56 -9.93
C PHE A 71 -3.75 9.01 -8.48
N SER A 72 -3.12 8.36 -7.50
CA SER A 72 -3.17 8.85 -6.12
C SER A 72 -2.46 10.19 -5.97
N SER A 73 -1.27 10.34 -6.58
CA SER A 73 -0.55 11.62 -6.59
C SER A 73 -1.29 12.70 -7.37
N LEU A 74 -1.89 12.35 -8.52
CA LEU A 74 -2.75 13.26 -9.27
C LEU A 74 -3.92 13.76 -8.41
N ALA A 75 -4.59 12.88 -7.67
CA ALA A 75 -5.65 13.28 -6.76
C ALA A 75 -5.15 14.24 -5.66
N ILE A 76 -4.02 13.93 -5.01
CA ILE A 76 -3.41 14.80 -3.99
C ILE A 76 -3.09 16.19 -4.57
N ALA A 77 -2.45 16.24 -5.73
CA ALA A 77 -2.09 17.49 -6.40
C ALA A 77 -3.31 18.32 -6.78
N THR A 78 -4.33 17.64 -7.28
CA THR A 78 -5.59 18.28 -7.66
C THR A 78 -6.35 18.83 -6.46
N ILE A 79 -6.36 18.12 -5.32
CA ILE A 79 -6.92 18.63 -4.06
C ILE A 79 -6.21 19.92 -3.64
N SER A 80 -4.88 19.95 -3.76
CA SER A 80 -4.05 21.12 -3.47
C SER A 80 -4.35 22.29 -4.42
N LEU A 81 -4.66 22.02 -5.69
CA LEU A 81 -4.91 23.02 -6.73
C LEU A 81 -6.37 23.45 -6.87
N ARG A 82 -7.30 22.83 -6.14
CA ARG A 82 -8.75 22.98 -6.38
C ARG A 82 -9.29 24.42 -6.29
N ASN A 83 -8.59 25.28 -5.56
CA ASN A 83 -8.97 26.69 -5.41
C ASN A 83 -8.31 27.60 -6.46
N TYR A 84 -7.38 27.06 -7.27
CA TYR A 84 -6.60 27.79 -8.26
C TYR A 84 -7.04 27.46 -9.69
N LEU A 85 -7.51 26.23 -9.94
CA LEU A 85 -7.80 25.72 -11.28
C LEU A 85 -9.26 25.23 -11.40
N PRO A 86 -10.07 25.77 -12.33
CA PRO A 86 -11.45 25.31 -12.52
C PRO A 86 -11.55 23.84 -12.95
N GLU A 87 -10.58 23.35 -13.72
CA GLU A 87 -10.53 21.96 -14.21
C GLU A 87 -10.08 20.95 -13.14
N ALA A 88 -9.56 21.41 -12.00
CA ALA A 88 -9.12 20.52 -10.93
C ALA A 88 -10.26 19.58 -10.49
N GLN A 89 -11.51 20.04 -10.42
CA GLN A 89 -12.59 19.16 -9.99
C GLN A 89 -12.80 17.96 -10.93
N GLU A 90 -12.64 18.16 -12.25
CA GLU A 90 -12.73 17.07 -13.23
C GLU A 90 -11.59 16.06 -13.04
N TRP A 91 -10.35 16.55 -12.91
CA TRP A 91 -9.19 15.71 -12.71
C TRP A 91 -9.30 14.89 -11.43
N LEU A 92 -9.82 15.49 -10.36
CA LEU A 92 -10.02 14.82 -9.08
C LEU A 92 -11.05 13.70 -9.22
N ASN A 93 -12.17 13.95 -9.90
CA ASN A 93 -13.20 12.93 -10.11
C ASN A 93 -12.64 11.73 -10.86
N VAL A 94 -11.88 11.96 -11.93
CA VAL A 94 -11.27 10.88 -12.71
C VAL A 94 -10.20 10.15 -11.90
N ALA A 95 -9.32 10.88 -11.20
CA ALA A 95 -8.28 10.29 -10.37
C ALA A 95 -8.87 9.43 -9.25
N MET A 96 -9.88 9.92 -8.53
CA MET A 96 -10.57 9.15 -7.48
C MET A 96 -11.30 7.93 -8.03
N SER A 97 -11.90 8.03 -9.22
CA SER A 97 -12.48 6.86 -9.90
C SER A 97 -11.42 5.80 -10.24
N ARG A 98 -10.21 6.23 -10.67
CA ARG A 98 -9.11 5.28 -10.95
C ARG A 98 -8.51 4.70 -9.68
N VAL A 99 -8.49 5.45 -8.59
CA VAL A 99 -8.12 4.94 -7.26
C VAL A 99 -9.13 3.90 -6.80
N GLU A 100 -10.42 4.14 -6.99
CA GLU A 100 -11.47 3.17 -6.66
C GLU A 100 -11.34 1.85 -7.46
N ASP A 101 -10.99 1.92 -8.76
CA ASP A 101 -10.73 0.73 -9.59
C ASP A 101 -9.69 -0.22 -8.94
N PHE A 102 -8.72 0.29 -8.18
CA PHE A 102 -7.74 -0.52 -7.46
C PHE A 102 -8.37 -1.32 -6.29
N PHE A 103 -9.27 -0.71 -5.54
CA PHE A 103 -10.01 -1.44 -4.49
C PHE A 103 -10.97 -2.48 -5.07
N ILE A 104 -11.53 -2.21 -6.25
CA ILE A 104 -12.41 -3.14 -6.95
C ILE A 104 -11.61 -4.32 -7.50
N GLY A 105 -10.51 -4.07 -8.21
CA GLY A 105 -9.81 -5.09 -9.00
C GLY A 105 -8.42 -5.50 -8.51
N GLY A 106 -7.66 -4.57 -7.91
CA GLY A 106 -6.29 -4.79 -7.46
C GLY A 106 -6.20 -5.53 -6.12
N ILE A 107 -7.14 -5.28 -5.21
CA ILE A 107 -7.34 -6.04 -3.97
C ILE A 107 -8.48 -7.03 -4.17
N THR A 108 -8.21 -8.32 -3.97
CA THR A 108 -9.20 -9.39 -4.08
C THR A 108 -10.28 -9.25 -3.02
N ASP A 109 -11.40 -9.94 -3.19
CA ASP A 109 -12.46 -9.91 -2.17
C ASP A 109 -11.99 -10.58 -0.89
N GLN A 110 -11.04 -11.51 -0.98
CA GLN A 110 -10.35 -12.13 0.15
C GLN A 110 -9.19 -11.30 0.74
N GLY A 111 -8.99 -10.06 0.26
CA GLY A 111 -8.04 -9.08 0.82
C GLY A 111 -6.59 -9.24 0.39
N MET A 112 -6.26 -10.14 -0.54
CA MET A 112 -4.90 -10.27 -1.07
C MET A 112 -4.72 -9.34 -2.28
N THR A 113 -3.53 -8.78 -2.47
CA THR A 113 -3.23 -7.99 -3.68
C THR A 113 -2.79 -8.91 -4.82
N ARG A 114 -3.21 -8.58 -6.05
CA ARG A 114 -2.79 -9.34 -7.24
C ARG A 114 -1.28 -9.25 -7.51
N GLU A 115 -0.64 -8.18 -7.10
CA GLU A 115 0.82 -7.96 -7.27
C GLU A 115 1.64 -8.40 -6.03
N GLY A 116 1.01 -9.06 -5.05
CA GLY A 116 1.68 -9.46 -3.82
C GLY A 116 1.85 -8.31 -2.81
N LEU A 117 2.28 -8.67 -1.60
CA LEU A 117 2.32 -7.74 -0.46
C LEU A 117 3.49 -6.75 -0.55
N TRP A 118 4.55 -7.09 -1.27
CA TRP A 118 5.68 -6.18 -1.48
C TRP A 118 5.23 -4.95 -2.29
N SER A 119 4.62 -5.18 -3.45
CA SER A 119 4.03 -4.13 -4.29
C SER A 119 2.89 -3.40 -3.58
N CYS A 120 2.12 -4.09 -2.74
CA CYS A 120 1.09 -3.47 -1.91
C CYS A 120 1.65 -2.37 -0.99
N GLY A 121 2.75 -2.66 -0.29
CA GLY A 121 3.40 -1.69 0.59
C GLY A 121 3.87 -0.44 -0.15
N PHE A 122 4.43 -0.63 -1.35
CA PHE A 122 4.87 0.44 -2.22
C PHE A 122 3.71 1.34 -2.68
N VAL A 123 2.61 0.74 -3.13
CA VAL A 123 1.36 1.46 -3.47
C VAL A 123 0.80 2.24 -2.29
N SER A 124 0.77 1.59 -1.13
CA SER A 124 0.16 2.12 0.09
C SER A 124 0.83 3.39 0.57
N LYS A 125 2.08 3.66 0.18
CA LYS A 125 2.81 4.86 0.58
C LYS A 125 2.09 6.13 0.12
N ILE A 126 1.75 6.23 -1.16
CA ILE A 126 1.04 7.40 -1.70
C ILE A 126 -0.46 7.27 -1.49
N LEU A 127 -1.03 6.06 -1.68
CA LEU A 127 -2.46 5.82 -1.48
C LEU A 127 -2.90 6.10 -0.04
N GLY A 128 -2.14 5.63 0.95
CA GLY A 128 -2.41 5.87 2.36
C GLY A 128 -2.45 7.36 2.69
N ILE A 129 -1.49 8.15 2.19
CA ILE A 129 -1.48 9.62 2.35
C ILE A 129 -2.74 10.24 1.75
N LEU A 130 -3.11 9.87 0.51
CA LEU A 130 -4.33 10.36 -0.14
C LEU A 130 -5.57 10.09 0.73
N LEU A 131 -5.74 8.87 1.24
CA LEU A 131 -6.90 8.51 2.07
C LEU A 131 -6.99 9.38 3.33
N ARG A 132 -5.85 9.71 3.94
CA ARG A 132 -5.80 10.57 5.15
C ARG A 132 -6.10 12.03 4.80
N ILE A 133 -5.58 12.54 3.68
CA ILE A 133 -5.95 13.87 3.16
C ILE A 133 -7.45 13.93 2.87
N CYS A 134 -8.02 12.91 2.25
CA CYS A 134 -9.45 12.83 1.98
C CYS A 134 -10.28 12.93 3.27
N ARG A 135 -9.88 12.24 4.35
CA ARG A 135 -10.53 12.37 5.66
C ARG A 135 -10.44 13.80 6.21
N GLN A 136 -9.24 14.37 6.24
CA GLN A 136 -9.00 15.73 6.76
C GLN A 136 -9.78 16.80 5.99
N LYS A 137 -9.94 16.63 4.67
CA LYS A 137 -10.62 17.57 3.78
C LYS A 137 -12.10 17.19 3.51
N ASN A 138 -12.61 16.14 4.16
CA ASN A 138 -13.95 15.59 3.96
C ASN A 138 -14.30 15.28 2.48
N ILE A 139 -13.36 14.70 1.75
CA ILE A 139 -13.52 14.32 0.33
C ILE A 139 -13.99 12.87 0.27
N LYS A 140 -15.15 12.66 -0.33
CA LYS A 140 -15.84 11.36 -0.42
C LYS A 140 -16.13 11.01 -1.87
N VAL A 141 -16.12 9.72 -2.18
CA VAL A 141 -16.52 9.19 -3.49
C VAL A 141 -17.92 8.61 -3.33
N ASN A 142 -18.89 9.14 -4.06
CA ASN A 142 -20.30 8.72 -3.97
C ASN A 142 -20.86 8.77 -2.53
N GLY A 143 -20.44 9.76 -1.74
CA GLY A 143 -20.95 9.99 -0.38
C GLY A 143 -20.23 9.21 0.73
N GLU A 144 -19.25 8.37 0.41
CA GLU A 144 -18.50 7.56 1.38
C GLU A 144 -16.98 7.73 1.23
N PHE A 145 -16.22 7.51 2.31
CA PHE A 145 -14.77 7.41 2.23
C PHE A 145 -14.36 6.04 1.67
N LEU A 146 -13.39 6.00 0.75
CA LEU A 146 -12.99 4.74 0.13
C LEU A 146 -12.49 3.70 1.14
N ASP A 147 -11.81 4.12 2.21
CA ASP A 147 -11.34 3.23 3.27
C ASP A 147 -12.45 2.71 4.19
N ASP A 148 -13.63 3.34 4.22
CA ASP A 148 -14.85 2.79 4.84
C ASP A 148 -15.54 1.81 3.88
N LYS A 149 -15.74 2.22 2.62
CA LYS A 149 -16.44 1.44 1.60
C LYS A 149 -15.81 0.05 1.36
N TYR A 150 -14.49 -0.02 1.38
CA TYR A 150 -13.73 -1.26 1.16
C TYR A 150 -13.09 -1.80 2.45
N SER A 151 -13.69 -1.47 3.58
CA SER A 151 -13.30 -1.86 4.94
C SER A 151 -12.93 -3.33 5.08
N ASP A 152 -13.84 -4.21 4.68
CA ASP A 152 -13.67 -5.66 4.78
C ASP A 152 -12.45 -6.19 4.02
N LYS A 153 -12.16 -5.62 2.84
CA LYS A 153 -10.97 -6.00 2.06
C LYS A 153 -9.69 -5.59 2.77
N LEU A 154 -9.68 -4.39 3.35
CA LEU A 154 -8.52 -3.85 4.08
C LEU A 154 -8.26 -4.60 5.39
N ASP A 155 -9.30 -5.01 6.11
CA ASP A 155 -9.15 -5.84 7.30
C ASP A 155 -8.56 -7.21 6.96
N ARG A 156 -9.05 -7.82 5.87
CA ARG A 156 -8.48 -9.06 5.35
C ARG A 156 -7.06 -8.91 4.81
N LEU A 157 -6.70 -7.74 4.27
CA LEU A 157 -5.34 -7.42 3.84
C LEU A 157 -4.38 -7.39 5.04
N ALA A 158 -4.78 -6.75 6.16
CA ALA A 158 -3.98 -6.74 7.38
C ALA A 158 -3.69 -8.16 7.89
N GLU A 159 -4.67 -9.05 7.80
CA GLU A 159 -4.49 -10.47 8.12
C GLU A 159 -3.51 -11.15 7.18
N TRP A 160 -3.57 -10.91 5.86
CA TRP A 160 -2.61 -11.51 4.91
C TRP A 160 -1.16 -11.20 5.25
N TYR A 161 -0.84 -9.99 5.71
CA TYR A 161 0.51 -9.70 6.20
C TYR A 161 0.93 -10.61 7.36
N LEU A 162 0.02 -10.97 8.26
CA LEU A 162 0.30 -11.93 9.34
C LEU A 162 0.46 -13.36 8.82
N TYR A 163 -0.39 -13.81 7.88
CA TYR A 163 -0.29 -15.16 7.31
C TYR A 163 1.01 -15.36 6.51
N GLU A 164 1.41 -14.35 5.73
CA GLU A 164 2.64 -14.40 4.92
C GLU A 164 3.90 -14.03 5.72
N SER A 165 3.76 -13.63 6.98
CA SER A 165 4.91 -13.41 7.88
C SER A 165 5.49 -14.75 8.36
N PHE A 166 6.82 -14.83 8.37
CA PHE A 166 7.49 -16.01 8.92
C PHE A 166 7.24 -16.12 10.43
N PRO A 167 7.15 -17.35 11.00
CA PRO A 167 6.85 -17.55 12.43
C PRO A 167 7.79 -16.84 13.40
N ARG A 168 9.08 -16.72 13.04
CA ARG A 168 10.10 -16.03 13.83
C ARG A 168 10.25 -14.55 13.45
N GLY A 169 9.33 -14.04 12.62
CA GLY A 169 9.35 -12.68 12.10
C GLY A 169 10.45 -12.44 11.08
N LYS A 170 10.82 -11.16 10.94
CA LYS A 170 11.89 -10.62 10.05
C LYS A 170 11.68 -10.74 8.55
N TYR A 171 10.93 -11.74 8.11
CA TYR A 171 10.72 -12.02 6.69
C TYR A 171 9.23 -12.09 6.37
N LEU A 172 8.92 -11.61 5.17
CA LEU A 172 7.62 -11.73 4.53
C LEU A 172 7.78 -12.67 3.33
N ASN A 173 6.79 -13.51 3.06
CA ASN A 173 6.81 -14.37 1.91
C ASN A 173 6.92 -13.55 0.61
N ASN A 174 7.70 -14.05 -0.35
CA ASN A 174 8.12 -13.31 -1.54
C ASN A 174 7.36 -13.72 -2.80
N TRP A 175 6.08 -14.09 -2.67
CA TRP A 175 5.21 -14.31 -3.83
C TRP A 175 5.26 -13.15 -4.81
N ASN A 176 5.15 -13.43 -6.12
CA ASN A 176 5.25 -12.44 -7.19
C ASN A 176 6.63 -11.76 -7.26
N ASP A 177 6.79 -10.65 -8.00
CA ASP A 177 8.03 -9.86 -7.99
C ASP A 177 8.23 -9.16 -6.64
N SER A 178 8.77 -9.91 -5.68
CA SER A 178 8.90 -9.53 -4.27
C SER A 178 10.22 -9.97 -3.66
N TYR A 179 10.59 -9.30 -2.56
CA TYR A 179 11.74 -9.67 -1.74
C TYR A 179 11.28 -10.16 -0.35
N TRP A 180 12.08 -11.03 0.28
CA TRP A 180 11.88 -11.47 1.66
C TRP A 180 11.96 -10.34 2.69
N ASN A 181 12.64 -9.25 2.33
CA ASN A 181 12.78 -8.07 3.16
C ASN A 181 11.41 -7.35 3.28
N PRO A 182 10.89 -7.16 4.50
CA PRO A 182 9.54 -6.65 4.70
C PRO A 182 9.42 -5.12 4.55
N HIS A 183 10.52 -4.36 4.49
CA HIS A 183 10.46 -2.89 4.59
C HIS A 183 9.61 -2.24 3.50
N ALA A 184 9.84 -2.61 2.23
CA ALA A 184 9.05 -2.10 1.11
C ALA A 184 7.59 -2.58 1.16
N GLY A 185 7.36 -3.84 1.55
CA GLY A 185 6.01 -4.36 1.82
C GLY A 185 5.31 -3.63 2.97
N LEU A 186 6.05 -3.01 3.88
CA LEU A 186 5.52 -2.23 5.00
C LEU A 186 5.55 -0.71 4.78
N TRP A 187 5.92 -0.21 3.60
CA TRP A 187 6.21 1.21 3.41
C TRP A 187 5.02 2.13 3.72
N GLY A 188 3.86 1.87 3.12
CA GLY A 188 2.61 2.56 3.46
C GLY A 188 1.66 1.77 4.35
N TYR A 189 2.13 0.69 4.98
CA TYR A 189 1.28 -0.23 5.74
C TYR A 189 0.51 0.45 6.87
N LEU A 190 1.19 1.29 7.65
CA LEU A 190 0.57 1.99 8.77
C LEU A 190 -0.49 3.00 8.29
N THR A 191 -0.21 3.77 7.24
CA THR A 191 -1.12 4.82 6.77
C THR A 191 -2.40 4.26 6.13
N ILE A 192 -2.32 3.10 5.49
CA ILE A 192 -3.47 2.48 4.82
C ILE A 192 -4.39 1.71 5.78
N ILE A 193 -3.84 0.89 6.69
CA ILE A 193 -4.65 0.00 7.55
C ILE A 193 -4.49 0.23 9.06
N GLY A 194 -3.62 1.14 9.50
CA GLY A 194 -3.28 1.31 10.91
C GLY A 194 -4.47 1.61 11.83
N ASN A 195 -5.46 2.37 11.36
CA ASN A 195 -6.63 2.75 12.17
C ASN A 195 -7.71 1.66 12.28
N ARG A 196 -7.60 0.57 11.51
CA ARG A 196 -8.70 -0.41 11.38
C ARG A 196 -8.62 -1.52 12.42
N ASN A 197 -7.47 -2.18 12.49
CA ASN A 197 -7.16 -3.18 13.50
C ASN A 197 -5.81 -2.85 14.16
N PRO A 198 -5.74 -1.80 15.00
CA PRO A 198 -4.48 -1.31 15.56
C PRO A 198 -3.66 -2.41 16.23
N SER A 199 -4.33 -3.31 16.97
CA SER A 199 -3.69 -4.43 17.66
C SER A 199 -2.97 -5.36 16.68
N LEU A 200 -3.66 -5.86 15.64
CA LEU A 200 -3.06 -6.74 14.63
C LEU A 200 -1.96 -6.02 13.86
N VAL A 201 -2.18 -4.76 13.47
CA VAL A 201 -1.22 -3.96 12.71
C VAL A 201 0.07 -3.77 13.50
N THR A 202 -0.04 -3.33 14.76
CA THR A 202 1.11 -3.18 15.65
C THR A 202 1.81 -4.52 15.86
N TYR A 203 1.07 -5.62 15.97
CA TYR A 203 1.69 -6.95 16.10
C TYR A 203 2.53 -7.34 14.89
N VAL A 204 1.98 -7.20 13.68
CA VAL A 204 2.69 -7.49 12.42
C VAL A 204 3.93 -6.59 12.29
N TRP A 205 3.77 -5.30 12.59
CA TRP A 205 4.88 -4.36 12.60
C TRP A 205 6.01 -4.79 13.56
N GLU A 206 5.66 -5.12 14.81
CA GLU A 206 6.62 -5.59 15.82
C GLU A 206 7.31 -6.90 15.42
N LEU A 207 6.55 -7.81 14.80
CA LEU A 207 7.03 -9.10 14.32
C LEU A 207 8.05 -8.94 13.16
N LEU A 208 7.81 -8.00 12.24
CA LEU A 208 8.63 -7.84 11.04
C LEU A 208 9.80 -6.88 11.24
N VAL A 209 9.52 -5.65 11.71
CA VAL A 209 10.51 -4.55 11.74
C VAL A 209 10.73 -3.96 13.15
N GLY A 210 9.86 -4.23 14.11
CA GLY A 210 10.04 -3.81 15.50
C GLY A 210 10.94 -4.74 16.32
N ASN A 211 10.71 -4.83 17.62
CA ASN A 211 11.64 -5.45 18.57
C ASN A 211 11.76 -6.98 18.38
N LYS A 212 10.71 -7.64 17.91
CA LYS A 212 10.70 -9.09 17.65
C LYS A 212 11.34 -9.44 16.30
N GLY A 213 11.29 -8.51 15.35
CA GLY A 213 11.77 -8.68 13.99
C GLY A 213 13.18 -8.14 13.75
N LEU A 214 13.31 -7.30 12.71
CA LEU A 214 14.58 -6.74 12.24
C LEU A 214 15.15 -5.64 13.15
N LYS A 215 14.37 -5.12 14.11
CA LYS A 215 14.76 -4.01 15.01
C LYS A 215 15.19 -2.74 14.27
N THR A 216 14.66 -2.54 13.07
CA THR A 216 14.88 -1.34 12.26
C THR A 216 13.84 -0.26 12.54
N TYR A 217 12.73 -0.63 13.19
CA TYR A 217 11.61 0.24 13.50
C TYR A 217 11.14 1.02 12.25
N GLY A 218 11.08 0.35 11.11
CA GLY A 218 10.62 0.91 9.85
C GLY A 218 11.67 1.70 9.04
N ARG A 219 12.91 1.81 9.52
CA ARG A 219 14.02 2.40 8.74
C ARG A 219 14.61 1.36 7.78
N ASP A 220 14.43 1.55 6.49
CA ASP A 220 15.11 0.75 5.46
C ASP A 220 16.53 1.29 5.22
N PRO A 221 17.60 0.52 5.52
CA PRO A 221 18.97 0.98 5.32
C PRO A 221 19.40 1.00 3.84
N ASN A 222 18.72 0.25 2.96
CA ASN A 222 19.09 0.14 1.55
C ASN A 222 18.48 1.28 0.73
N LEU A 223 17.21 1.59 1.00
CA LEU A 223 16.45 2.61 0.27
C LEU A 223 16.39 3.95 1.02
N ASN A 224 17.00 4.04 2.21
CA ASN A 224 17.08 5.24 3.04
C ASN A 224 15.73 5.93 3.29
N PHE A 225 14.65 5.15 3.41
CA PHE A 225 13.33 5.66 3.81
C PHE A 225 12.91 5.18 5.20
N SER A 226 11.91 5.85 5.76
CA SER A 226 11.21 5.43 6.97
C SER A 226 9.73 5.25 6.71
N SER A 227 9.19 4.07 7.01
CA SER A 227 7.75 3.79 6.95
C SER A 227 6.96 4.42 8.11
N LEU A 228 7.65 4.99 9.11
CA LEU A 228 7.02 5.65 10.26
C LEU A 228 6.66 7.11 10.02
N PHE A 229 7.38 7.81 9.15
CA PHE A 229 7.28 9.26 9.04
C PHE A 229 5.86 9.72 8.70
N ASP A 230 5.24 9.16 7.66
CA ASP A 230 3.87 9.55 7.30
C ASP A 230 2.86 9.08 8.34
N ALA A 231 3.09 7.93 8.96
CA ALA A 231 2.22 7.43 10.02
C ALA A 231 2.17 8.42 11.19
N TYR A 232 3.31 8.99 11.57
CA TYR A 232 3.39 10.03 12.59
C TYR A 232 2.64 11.32 12.21
N LEU A 233 2.67 11.69 10.92
CA LEU A 233 2.00 12.90 10.43
C LEU A 233 0.49 12.75 10.31
N PHE A 234 0.00 11.56 9.93
CA PHE A 234 -1.38 11.39 9.48
C PHE A 234 -2.24 10.49 10.35
N LEU A 235 -1.66 9.59 11.16
CA LEU A 235 -2.46 8.73 12.02
C LEU A 235 -2.78 9.43 13.34
N PRO A 236 -4.03 9.33 13.82
CA PRO A 236 -4.34 9.73 15.18
C PRO A 236 -3.54 8.86 16.16
N GLN A 237 -3.39 9.33 17.40
CA GLN A 237 -2.91 8.46 18.47
C GLN A 237 -3.89 7.30 18.64
N LEU A 238 -3.41 6.09 18.37
CA LEU A 238 -4.19 4.87 18.51
C LEU A 238 -4.01 4.30 19.91
N PRO A 239 -5.07 3.72 20.50
CA PRO A 239 -4.93 3.00 21.76
C PRO A 239 -3.95 1.84 21.56
N VAL A 240 -2.95 1.77 22.43
CA VAL A 240 -2.03 0.63 22.48
C VAL A 240 -2.77 -0.51 23.15
N VAL A 241 -3.23 -1.47 22.35
CA VAL A 241 -3.82 -2.71 22.85
C VAL A 241 -2.85 -3.84 22.51
N GLU A 242 -2.47 -4.61 23.53
CA GLU A 242 -1.64 -5.79 23.32
C GLU A 242 -2.41 -6.82 22.49
N PHE A 243 -1.89 -7.13 21.31
CA PHE A 243 -2.41 -8.22 20.49
C PHE A 243 -1.78 -9.54 20.92
N LYS A 244 -2.63 -10.49 21.31
CA LYS A 244 -2.23 -11.84 21.66
C LYS A 244 -2.81 -12.81 20.64
N LEU A 245 -1.94 -13.46 19.86
CA LEU A 245 -2.34 -14.45 18.84
C LEU A 245 -3.20 -15.56 19.42
N GLU A 246 -2.91 -16.00 20.65
CA GLU A 246 -3.68 -17.03 21.37
C GLU A 246 -5.13 -16.65 21.67
N ASN A 247 -5.44 -15.35 21.66
CA ASN A 247 -6.79 -14.84 21.87
C ASN A 247 -7.52 -14.55 20.55
N THR A 248 -6.93 -14.91 19.41
CA THR A 248 -7.53 -14.69 18.10
C THR A 248 -8.34 -15.89 17.66
N ASN A 249 -9.49 -15.65 17.02
CA ASN A 249 -10.26 -16.67 16.31
C ASN A 249 -9.74 -16.89 14.88
N LEU A 250 -8.47 -16.55 14.61
CA LEU A 250 -7.90 -16.67 13.27
C LEU A 250 -7.63 -18.14 12.94
N SER A 251 -8.20 -18.58 11.82
CA SER A 251 -7.99 -19.92 11.27
C SER A 251 -6.51 -20.21 11.05
N ILE A 252 -6.09 -21.46 11.23
CA ILE A 252 -4.74 -21.89 10.83
C ILE A 252 -4.62 -22.10 9.30
N ARG A 253 -5.68 -21.82 8.55
CA ARG A 253 -5.75 -21.90 7.09
C ARG A 253 -6.36 -20.65 6.53
N ARG A 254 -5.77 -20.10 5.48
CA ARG A 254 -6.34 -19.01 4.70
C ARG A 254 -6.21 -19.31 3.22
N PHE A 255 -7.28 -19.11 2.49
CA PHE A 255 -7.34 -19.35 1.05
C PHE A 255 -7.91 -18.12 0.34
N CYS A 256 -7.21 -17.66 -0.69
CA CYS A 256 -7.69 -16.63 -1.61
C CYS A 256 -8.00 -17.29 -2.96
N SER A 257 -9.27 -17.65 -3.16
CA SER A 257 -9.74 -18.28 -4.40
C SER A 257 -9.50 -17.42 -5.65
N ASP A 258 -9.51 -16.10 -5.52
CA ASP A 258 -9.44 -15.15 -6.64
C ASP A 258 -8.09 -15.15 -7.37
N ILE A 259 -7.04 -15.62 -6.70
CA ILE A 259 -5.68 -15.75 -7.24
C ILE A 259 -5.03 -17.10 -6.90
N GLY A 260 -5.77 -18.05 -6.33
CA GLY A 260 -5.28 -19.41 -6.07
C GLY A 260 -4.20 -19.51 -4.98
N TYR A 261 -4.19 -18.59 -4.01
CA TYR A 261 -3.21 -18.60 -2.92
C TYR A 261 -3.74 -19.32 -1.70
N LEU A 262 -2.93 -20.21 -1.14
CA LEU A 262 -3.24 -20.96 0.08
C LEU A 262 -2.09 -20.78 1.07
N ASN A 263 -2.42 -20.47 2.32
CA ASN A 263 -1.50 -20.49 3.44
C ASN A 263 -2.06 -21.41 4.52
N VAL A 264 -1.30 -22.43 4.89
CA VAL A 264 -1.66 -23.40 5.93
C VAL A 264 -0.54 -23.45 6.96
N ARG A 265 -0.90 -23.31 8.23
CA ARG A 265 0.01 -23.49 9.35
C ARG A 265 -0.53 -24.52 10.33
N ASN A 266 0.34 -25.11 11.14
CA ASN A 266 -0.08 -26.02 12.21
C ASN A 266 -0.36 -25.31 13.55
N SER A 267 0.16 -24.10 13.72
CA SER A 267 -0.02 -23.26 14.92
C SER A 267 0.37 -21.81 14.63
N TRP A 268 0.10 -20.92 15.58
CA TRP A 268 0.56 -19.52 15.57
C TRP A 268 1.88 -19.30 16.31
N SER A 269 2.55 -20.38 16.74
CA SER A 269 3.81 -20.30 17.49
C SER A 269 5.02 -19.93 16.61
N SER A 270 6.12 -19.50 17.23
CA SER A 270 7.39 -19.24 16.54
C SER A 270 8.07 -20.50 15.97
N ALA A 271 7.59 -21.68 16.37
CA ALA A 271 8.00 -22.99 15.87
C ALA A 271 6.95 -23.58 14.90
N ALA A 272 6.03 -22.78 14.38
CA ALA A 272 5.03 -23.25 13.44
C ALA A 272 5.67 -23.82 12.16
N THR A 273 5.05 -24.87 11.63
CA THR A 273 5.25 -25.30 10.25
C THR A 273 4.21 -24.61 9.39
N ILE A 274 4.65 -23.95 8.31
CA ILE A 274 3.80 -23.25 7.35
C ILE A 274 4.07 -23.82 5.96
N ILE A 275 3.01 -24.09 5.21
CA ILE A 275 3.03 -24.33 3.78
C ILE A 275 2.24 -23.21 3.13
N SER A 276 2.87 -22.48 2.22
CA SER A 276 2.18 -21.59 1.31
C SER A 276 2.20 -22.21 -0.08
N PHE A 277 1.10 -22.11 -0.82
CA PHE A 277 0.95 -22.70 -2.15
C PHE A 277 0.27 -21.70 -3.07
N ASN A 278 0.77 -21.60 -4.31
CA ASN A 278 0.21 -20.76 -5.36
C ASN A 278 -0.20 -21.62 -6.56
N CYS A 279 -1.47 -21.54 -6.96
CA CYS A 279 -1.95 -22.06 -8.23
C CYS A 279 -3.15 -21.23 -8.71
N GLY A 280 -2.87 -20.08 -9.28
CA GLY A 280 -3.86 -19.11 -9.75
C GLY A 280 -4.01 -19.07 -11.26
N LYS A 281 -4.94 -18.23 -11.71
CA LYS A 281 -4.91 -17.76 -13.09
C LYS A 281 -3.76 -16.77 -13.23
N TYR A 282 -2.79 -17.07 -14.08
CA TYR A 282 -1.71 -16.13 -14.43
C TYR A 282 -2.29 -14.88 -15.09
N ILE A 283 -1.79 -13.72 -14.66
CA ILE A 283 -2.16 -12.41 -15.20
C ILE A 283 -0.91 -11.77 -15.78
N GLU A 284 -0.85 -11.72 -17.11
CA GLU A 284 0.24 -11.04 -17.81
C GLU A 284 0.22 -9.52 -17.54
N GLY A 285 1.38 -8.87 -17.62
CA GLY A 285 1.49 -7.41 -17.55
C GLY A 285 1.41 -6.83 -16.14
N ILE A 286 1.41 -7.67 -15.12
CA ILE A 286 1.59 -7.30 -13.72
C ILE A 286 2.81 -8.03 -13.14
N HIS A 287 3.16 -7.71 -11.90
CA HIS A 287 4.25 -8.36 -11.14
C HIS A 287 3.99 -9.86 -10.82
N ASP A 288 3.04 -10.52 -11.49
CA ASP A 288 2.75 -11.94 -11.34
C ASP A 288 3.88 -12.80 -11.94
N GLN A 289 4.11 -13.98 -11.38
CA GLN A 289 5.18 -14.88 -11.80
C GLN A 289 4.62 -16.14 -12.46
N SER A 290 5.43 -16.79 -13.30
CA SER A 290 5.09 -18.11 -13.86
C SER A 290 5.32 -19.23 -12.82
N ASP A 291 4.73 -19.08 -11.64
CA ASP A 291 4.98 -19.88 -10.43
C ASP A 291 3.76 -20.74 -10.04
N ASN A 292 2.85 -20.98 -10.96
CA ASN A 292 1.73 -21.89 -10.73
C ASN A 292 2.20 -23.30 -10.32
N ASN A 293 1.54 -23.87 -9.31
CA ASN A 293 1.89 -25.12 -8.62
C ASN A 293 3.18 -25.05 -7.79
N SER A 294 3.68 -23.86 -7.46
CA SER A 294 4.79 -23.69 -6.52
C SER A 294 4.31 -23.67 -5.07
N PHE A 295 5.25 -23.93 -4.16
CA PHE A 295 5.01 -23.84 -2.73
C PHE A 295 6.25 -23.36 -1.99
N THR A 296 6.05 -22.73 -0.84
CA THR A 296 7.10 -22.50 0.15
C THR A 296 6.82 -23.33 1.40
N LEU A 297 7.88 -23.76 2.07
CA LEU A 297 7.80 -24.57 3.28
C LEU A 297 8.69 -23.98 4.35
N ILE A 298 8.07 -23.60 5.45
CA ILE A 298 8.73 -23.28 6.70
C ILE A 298 8.50 -24.47 7.63
N PHE A 299 9.55 -25.16 8.04
CA PHE A 299 9.47 -26.29 8.96
C PHE A 299 9.98 -25.90 10.34
N LYS A 300 9.15 -26.03 11.38
CA LYS A 300 9.51 -25.68 12.77
C LYS A 300 10.06 -24.24 12.93
N GLY A 301 9.48 -23.30 12.20
CA GLY A 301 9.89 -21.89 12.19
C GLY A 301 11.17 -21.60 11.40
N GLN A 302 11.69 -22.54 10.61
CA GLN A 302 12.85 -22.36 9.75
C GLN A 302 12.46 -22.51 8.27
N PRO A 303 12.87 -21.60 7.38
CA PRO A 303 12.65 -21.79 5.95
C PRO A 303 13.40 -23.03 5.46
N LEU A 304 12.70 -23.89 4.72
CA LEU A 304 13.25 -25.11 4.13
C LEU A 304 13.12 -25.09 2.60
N VAL A 305 11.98 -24.61 2.09
CA VAL A 305 11.76 -24.33 0.66
C VAL A 305 11.35 -22.87 0.55
N ILE A 306 12.12 -22.10 -0.24
CA ILE A 306 11.97 -20.68 -0.51
C ILE A 306 11.93 -20.43 -2.01
#